data_AF-A0A8H8CEN3-F1
#
_entry.id   AF-A0A8H8CEN3-F1
#
_cell.length_a   1.000
_cell.length_b   1.000
_cell.length_c   1.000
_cell.angle_alpha   90.00
_cell.angle_beta   90.00
_cell.angle_gamma   90.00
#
_symmetry.space_group_name_H-M   'P 1'
#
loop_
_entity.id
_entity.type
_entity.pdbx_description
1 polymer ?
#
loop_
_entity_poly.entity_id
_entity_poly.type
_entity_poly.pdbx_seq_one_letter_code
_entity_poly.pdbx_strand_id
1 'polypeptide(L)'
;MDDSGLIFPETPNVEWDHVVGLDDAKTAIHETIVLPFKFPSLFAGSRLSGPSNILLYGPPGTGTTHIVRAASTLTNSTLFRVCCTTLIMNKTPQSILKHVFKLAQESTRAIIFLDKIDALCIGSQETDVNEAWIEKQRNTIMELLVLMGNPAFYNRSSDKQMAVIGATNAPWLISRPILRRFLNRRYCPLPSVDARKRILEIGLGDKVPSDLSPVDYDTLALMTNGHTGATISRLIKQALAQASERHASSIHFKTTNVSAEDSDLVECMPCFPDNSGVSGVSGPQIRQLDAVVLPPVTLTDFLIVLNDADVGEKIPEFDTEKYEQWKV
;
A
#
# COMPACT_ATOMS: atom_id res chain seq x y z
N MET A 1 -22.72 4.07 20.36
CA MET A 1 -22.86 2.82 19.59
C MET A 1 -21.70 2.81 18.61
N ASP A 2 -20.69 2.05 19.01
CA ASP A 2 -19.58 1.45 18.26
C ASP A 2 -18.63 2.38 17.49
N ASP A 3 -17.82 3.13 18.26
CA ASP A 3 -16.56 3.74 17.80
C ASP A 3 -15.49 2.68 17.41
N SER A 4 -15.78 1.39 17.64
CA SER A 4 -14.96 0.23 17.30
C SER A 4 -14.79 0.00 15.78
N GLY A 5 -15.64 0.61 14.94
CA GLY A 5 -15.52 0.53 13.48
C GLY A 5 -14.46 1.44 12.86
N LEU A 6 -13.85 2.36 13.62
CA LEU A 6 -12.83 3.29 13.10
C LEU A 6 -11.39 2.83 13.34
N ILE A 7 -11.19 1.83 14.20
CA ILE A 7 -9.88 1.40 14.69
C ILE A 7 -9.75 -0.09 14.40
N PHE A 8 -9.00 -0.42 13.36
CA PHE A 8 -8.68 -1.81 13.05
C PHE A 8 -7.26 -2.06 13.57
N PRO A 9 -7.09 -2.75 14.71
CA PRO A 9 -5.81 -3.38 15.01
C PRO A 9 -5.56 -4.42 13.92
N GLU A 10 -4.72 -4.06 12.95
CA GLU A 10 -4.34 -4.93 11.85
C GLU A 10 -3.02 -5.63 12.22
N THR A 11 -2.94 -6.93 11.99
CA THR A 11 -1.66 -7.65 11.84
C THR A 11 -1.52 -8.01 10.37
N PRO A 12 -1.08 -7.06 9.53
CA PRO A 12 -0.96 -7.31 8.10
C PRO A 12 0.06 -8.43 7.86
N ASN A 13 -0.17 -9.24 6.84
CA ASN A 13 0.79 -10.24 6.36
C ASN A 13 1.45 -9.74 5.07
N VAL A 14 2.12 -8.59 5.17
CA VAL A 14 2.89 -8.02 4.05
C VAL A 14 4.36 -8.21 4.38
N GLU A 15 5.08 -8.92 3.53
CA GLU A 15 6.51 -9.13 3.67
C GLU A 15 7.29 -7.85 3.34
N TRP A 16 8.40 -7.64 4.04
CA TRP A 16 9.26 -6.47 3.83
C TRP A 16 9.84 -6.44 2.40
N ASP A 17 10.14 -7.61 1.85
CA ASP A 17 10.75 -7.77 0.53
C ASP A 17 9.76 -7.55 -0.62
N HIS A 18 8.45 -7.59 -0.34
CA HIS A 18 7.40 -7.24 -1.30
C HIS A 18 7.26 -5.72 -1.51
N VAL A 19 7.82 -4.90 -0.61
CA VAL A 19 7.88 -3.45 -0.83
C VAL A 19 9.05 -3.16 -1.76
N VAL A 20 8.78 -2.72 -2.97
CA VAL A 20 9.82 -2.44 -3.97
C VAL A 20 10.22 -0.96 -3.94
N GLY A 21 11.53 -0.68 -4.01
CA GLY A 21 12.08 0.66 -3.97
C GLY A 21 11.92 1.34 -2.60
N LEU A 22 11.75 2.66 -2.61
CA LEU A 22 11.59 3.50 -1.42
C LEU A 22 12.74 3.36 -0.40
N ASP A 23 13.98 3.24 -0.87
CA ASP A 23 15.14 2.90 -0.03
C ASP A 23 15.38 3.91 1.09
N ASP A 24 15.19 5.20 0.82
CA ASP A 24 15.24 6.28 1.82
C ASP A 24 14.21 6.08 2.94
N ALA A 25 12.97 5.73 2.58
CA ALA A 25 11.89 5.51 3.54
C ALA A 25 12.11 4.22 4.33
N LYS A 26 12.55 3.14 3.67
CA LYS A 26 12.92 1.87 4.28
C LYS A 26 14.03 2.04 5.32
N THR A 27 15.09 2.74 4.95
CA THR A 27 16.23 3.03 5.84
C THR A 27 15.77 3.80 7.06
N ALA A 28 14.97 4.85 6.86
CA ALA A 28 14.44 5.66 7.96
C ALA A 28 13.55 4.86 8.93
N ILE A 29 12.65 4.04 8.40
CA ILE A 29 11.79 3.15 9.19
C ILE A 29 12.64 2.12 9.94
N HIS A 30 13.64 1.55 9.28
CA HIS A 30 14.54 0.58 9.88
C HIS A 30 15.30 1.21 11.07
N GLU A 31 15.88 2.39 10.88
CA GLU A 31 16.64 3.10 11.91
C GLU A 31 15.77 3.60 13.06
N THR A 32 14.59 4.13 12.77
CA THR A 32 13.75 4.82 13.76
C THR A 32 12.80 3.88 14.49
N ILE A 33 12.39 2.77 13.87
CA ILE A 33 11.36 1.87 14.39
C ILE A 33 11.94 0.48 14.61
N VAL A 34 12.49 -0.15 13.57
CA VAL A 34 12.95 -1.55 13.64
C VAL A 34 14.09 -1.72 14.65
N LEU A 35 15.13 -0.88 14.58
CA LEU A 35 16.29 -0.96 15.46
C LEU A 35 15.92 -0.72 16.93
N PRO A 36 15.16 0.33 17.31
CA PRO A 36 14.71 0.49 18.69
C PRO A 36 13.83 -0.65 19.18
N PHE A 37 13.01 -1.22 18.30
CA PHE A 37 12.09 -2.31 18.69
C PHE A 37 12.85 -3.62 18.95
N LYS A 38 13.90 -3.87 18.16
CA LYS A 38 14.76 -5.05 18.27
C LYS A 38 15.79 -4.94 19.41
N PHE A 39 16.33 -3.76 19.65
CA PHE A 39 17.42 -3.54 20.63
C PHE A 39 17.11 -2.41 21.62
N PRO A 40 16.07 -2.53 22.47
CA PRO A 40 15.65 -1.46 23.39
C PRO A 40 16.76 -0.98 24.33
N SER A 41 17.63 -1.88 24.79
CA SER A 41 18.71 -1.58 25.73
C SER A 41 19.74 -0.59 25.18
N LEU A 42 19.99 -0.58 23.87
CA LEU A 42 20.91 0.37 23.23
C LEU A 42 20.37 1.81 23.23
N PHE A 43 19.05 1.95 23.28
CA PHE A 43 18.38 3.25 23.22
C PHE A 43 17.91 3.74 24.59
N ALA A 44 17.87 2.88 25.61
CA ALA A 44 17.52 3.25 26.99
C ALA A 44 18.55 4.22 27.59
N GLY A 45 18.10 5.40 28.04
CA GLY A 45 18.95 6.41 28.69
C GLY A 45 19.93 7.16 27.79
N SER A 46 19.96 6.85 26.49
CA SER A 46 20.83 7.51 25.52
C SER A 46 20.24 8.84 25.01
N ARG A 47 21.10 9.79 24.62
CA ARG A 47 20.70 10.99 23.84
C ARG A 47 20.13 10.63 22.45
N LEU A 48 20.22 9.36 22.04
CA LEU A 48 19.66 8.81 20.80
C LEU A 48 18.16 8.50 20.92
N SER A 49 17.54 8.69 22.09
CA SER A 49 16.09 8.62 22.30
C SER A 49 15.38 9.83 21.68
N GLY A 50 15.52 10.02 20.36
CA GLY A 50 14.72 10.97 19.59
C GLY A 50 13.28 10.50 19.40
N PRO A 51 12.33 11.41 19.10
CA PRO A 51 10.94 11.04 18.84
C PRO A 51 10.86 10.04 17.68
N SER A 52 10.20 8.91 17.89
CA SER A 52 10.02 7.81 16.91
C SER A 52 8.97 8.16 15.85
N ASN A 53 8.94 9.42 15.39
CA ASN A 53 7.89 9.93 14.52
C ASN A 53 8.43 10.11 13.10
N ILE A 54 7.85 9.41 12.14
CA ILE A 54 8.21 9.52 10.71
C ILE A 54 7.02 10.11 9.94
N LEU A 55 7.27 11.06 9.05
CA LEU A 55 6.31 11.51 8.06
C LEU A 55 6.74 11.04 6.67
N LEU A 56 5.93 10.19 6.07
CA LEU A 56 6.04 9.79 4.68
C LEU A 56 5.20 10.74 3.83
N TYR A 57 5.76 11.22 2.72
CA TYR A 57 5.03 12.09 1.81
C TYR A 57 5.38 11.78 0.36
N GLY A 58 4.41 11.96 -0.53
CA GLY A 58 4.64 11.77 -1.96
C GLY A 58 3.33 11.66 -2.73
N PRO A 59 3.40 11.41 -4.04
CA PRO A 59 2.21 11.20 -4.85
C PRO A 59 1.35 10.04 -4.32
N PRO A 60 0.01 10.11 -4.50
CA PRO A 60 -0.87 9.01 -4.14
C PRO A 60 -0.49 7.73 -4.88
N GLY A 61 -0.61 6.57 -4.23
CA GLY A 61 -0.37 5.27 -4.89
C GLY A 61 1.10 4.84 -4.99
N THR A 62 2.03 5.57 -4.38
CA THR A 62 3.47 5.22 -4.31
C THR A 62 3.80 4.15 -3.26
N GLY A 63 2.82 3.71 -2.45
CA GLY A 63 3.00 2.62 -1.48
C GLY A 63 3.33 3.07 -0.05
N THR A 64 3.10 4.33 0.30
CA THR A 64 3.24 4.87 1.68
C THR A 64 2.47 4.05 2.72
N THR A 65 1.22 3.66 2.45
CA THR A 65 0.45 2.77 3.33
C THR A 65 0.98 1.34 3.34
N HIS A 66 1.55 0.88 2.21
CA HIS A 66 2.02 -0.49 2.02
C HIS A 66 3.32 -0.76 2.81
N ILE A 67 4.27 0.17 2.76
CA ILE A 67 5.53 0.07 3.53
C ILE A 67 5.28 0.09 5.05
N VAL A 68 4.29 0.84 5.53
CA VAL A 68 3.93 0.85 6.95
C VAL A 68 3.36 -0.50 7.40
N ARG A 69 2.51 -1.13 6.57
CA ARG A 69 2.03 -2.49 6.82
C ARG A 69 3.20 -3.47 6.89
N ALA A 70 4.10 -3.43 5.92
CA ALA A 70 5.29 -4.29 5.93
C ALA A 70 6.18 -4.08 7.18
N ALA A 71 6.35 -2.83 7.62
CA ALA A 71 7.09 -2.50 8.84
C ALA A 71 6.45 -3.10 10.10
N SER A 72 5.11 -3.10 10.18
CA SER A 72 4.39 -3.70 11.30
C SER A 72 4.53 -5.23 11.33
N THR A 73 4.50 -5.90 10.18
CA THR A 73 4.79 -7.34 10.05
C THR A 73 6.21 -7.64 10.52
N LEU A 74 7.20 -6.88 10.02
CA LEU A 74 8.63 -7.09 10.31
C LEU A 74 8.96 -6.96 11.80
N THR A 75 8.28 -6.04 12.49
CA THR A 75 8.51 -5.78 13.92
C THR A 75 7.59 -6.59 14.84
N ASN A 76 6.64 -7.34 14.27
CA ASN A 76 5.55 -8.01 14.96
C ASN A 76 4.82 -7.05 15.92
N SER A 77 4.45 -5.88 15.40
CA SER A 77 3.80 -4.80 16.15
C SER A 77 2.33 -4.67 15.77
N THR A 78 1.48 -4.33 16.73
CA THR A 78 0.07 -4.02 16.46
C THR A 78 -0.02 -2.71 15.68
N LEU A 79 -0.62 -2.75 14.48
CA LEU A 79 -0.83 -1.56 13.66
C LEU A 79 -2.18 -0.92 13.97
N PHE A 80 -2.16 0.32 14.47
CA PHE A 80 -3.35 1.14 14.67
C PHE A 80 -3.46 2.15 13.53
N ARG A 81 -4.24 1.82 12.50
CA ARG A 81 -4.47 2.72 11.36
C ARG A 81 -5.61 3.69 11.65
N VAL A 82 -5.32 4.98 11.54
CA VAL A 82 -6.30 6.08 11.68
C VAL A 82 -6.32 6.87 10.38
N CYS A 83 -7.44 6.83 9.68
CA CYS A 83 -7.67 7.68 8.51
C CYS A 83 -8.13 9.07 8.98
N CYS A 84 -7.29 10.09 8.80
CA CYS A 84 -7.55 11.43 9.32
C CYS A 84 -8.78 12.11 8.69
N THR A 85 -9.11 11.79 7.42
CA THR A 85 -10.34 12.27 6.78
C THR A 85 -11.59 11.73 7.49
N THR A 86 -11.60 10.44 7.81
CA THR A 86 -12.74 9.81 8.52
C THR A 86 -12.81 10.29 9.97
N LEU A 87 -11.65 10.50 10.60
CA LEU A 87 -11.56 11.00 11.97
C LEU A 87 -12.24 12.37 12.11
N ILE A 88 -11.90 13.35 11.26
CA ILE A 88 -12.43 14.71 11.40
C ILE A 88 -13.94 14.80 11.09
N MET A 89 -14.46 13.89 10.27
CA MET A 89 -15.90 13.77 9.99
C MET A 89 -16.68 13.20 11.18
N ASN A 90 -16.05 12.42 12.05
CA ASN A 90 -16.70 11.84 13.23
C ASN A 90 -17.12 12.94 14.25
N LYS A 91 -18.17 12.71 15.03
CA LYS A 91 -18.67 13.65 16.05
C LYS A 91 -17.64 13.96 17.14
N THR A 92 -16.84 12.97 17.55
CA THR A 92 -15.93 13.06 18.70
C THR A 92 -14.49 12.64 18.36
N PRO A 93 -13.79 13.36 17.47
CA PRO A 93 -12.46 12.98 17.00
C PRO A 93 -11.42 12.93 18.11
N GLN A 94 -11.49 13.84 19.10
CA GLN A 94 -10.52 13.88 20.21
C GLN A 94 -10.62 12.63 21.09
N SER A 95 -11.85 12.14 21.34
CA SER A 95 -12.07 10.93 22.14
C SER A 95 -11.49 9.71 21.44
N ILE A 96 -11.68 9.60 20.12
CA ILE A 96 -11.15 8.51 19.30
C ILE A 96 -9.61 8.53 19.33
N LEU A 97 -8.98 9.69 19.17
CA LEU A 97 -7.52 9.82 19.28
C LEU A 97 -7.01 9.36 20.65
N LYS A 98 -7.62 9.83 21.75
CA LYS A 98 -7.27 9.39 23.11
C LYS A 98 -7.39 7.88 23.27
N HIS A 99 -8.46 7.31 22.73
CA HIS A 99 -8.71 5.87 22.81
C HIS A 99 -7.66 5.08 22.04
N VAL A 100 -7.32 5.47 20.81
CA VAL A 100 -6.26 4.84 20.00
C VAL A 100 -4.92 4.86 20.72
N PHE A 101 -4.51 6.03 21.24
CA PHE A 101 -3.23 6.15 21.95
C PHE A 101 -3.21 5.31 23.23
N LYS A 102 -4.33 5.20 23.92
CA LYS A 102 -4.47 4.33 25.10
C LYS A 102 -4.33 2.85 24.74
N LEU A 103 -5.04 2.37 23.72
CA LEU A 103 -4.94 0.99 23.25
C LEU A 103 -3.52 0.65 22.75
N ALA A 104 -2.89 1.59 22.03
CA ALA A 104 -1.52 1.47 21.60
C ALA A 104 -0.55 1.38 22.79
N GLN A 105 -0.82 2.09 23.88
CA GLN A 105 -0.04 2.03 25.12
C GLN A 105 -0.27 0.72 25.89
N GLU A 106 -1.43 0.08 25.75
CA GLU A 106 -1.70 -1.22 26.35
C GLU A 106 -0.95 -2.36 25.63
N SER A 107 -0.60 -2.16 24.35
CA SER A 107 0.18 -3.09 23.54
C SER A 107 1.67 -3.09 23.90
N THR A 108 2.35 -4.22 23.69
CA THR A 108 3.82 -4.35 23.88
C THR A 108 4.58 -3.58 22.80
N ARG A 109 4.19 -3.75 21.53
CA ARG A 109 4.71 -3.00 20.39
C ARG A 109 3.57 -2.46 19.56
N ALA A 110 3.54 -1.15 19.37
CA ALA A 110 2.48 -0.49 18.62
C ALA A 110 3.04 0.51 17.60
N ILE A 111 2.42 0.50 16.41
CA ILE A 111 2.64 1.53 15.40
C ILE A 111 1.31 2.23 15.16
N ILE A 112 1.26 3.54 15.42
CA ILE A 112 0.11 4.38 15.09
C ILE A 112 0.35 4.96 13.70
N PHE A 113 -0.49 4.60 12.74
CA PHE A 113 -0.41 5.10 11.37
C PHE A 113 -1.51 6.14 11.10
N LEU A 114 -1.10 7.39 10.93
CA LEU A 114 -1.98 8.53 10.61
C LEU A 114 -1.99 8.74 9.10
N ASP A 115 -3.01 8.22 8.43
CA ASP A 115 -3.17 8.30 6.98
C ASP A 115 -3.89 9.60 6.57
N LYS A 116 -3.42 10.24 5.49
CA LYS A 116 -3.89 11.55 5.00
C LYS A 116 -3.90 12.64 6.08
N ILE A 117 -2.80 12.81 6.80
CA ILE A 117 -2.70 13.78 7.91
C ILE A 117 -2.97 15.24 7.48
N ASP A 118 -2.77 15.55 6.20
CA ASP A 118 -3.14 16.83 5.58
C ASP A 118 -4.63 17.15 5.74
N ALA A 119 -5.51 16.15 5.83
CA ALA A 119 -6.93 16.34 6.06
C ALA A 119 -7.26 17.07 7.37
N LEU A 120 -6.36 17.01 8.36
CA LEU A 120 -6.50 17.78 9.61
C LEU A 120 -6.09 19.25 9.45
N CYS A 121 -5.59 19.68 8.29
CA CYS A 121 -5.05 21.01 8.06
C CYS A 121 -5.79 21.81 6.98
N ILE A 122 -6.66 21.18 6.17
CA ILE A 122 -7.33 21.80 5.01
C ILE A 122 -8.16 23.04 5.40
N GLY A 123 -8.78 23.04 6.58
CA GLY A 123 -9.68 24.12 7.01
C GLY A 123 -9.09 25.49 7.30
N SER A 124 -7.76 25.64 7.31
CA SER A 124 -7.16 26.96 7.56
C SER A 124 -7.11 27.85 6.31
N GLN A 125 -7.46 27.35 5.11
CA GLN A 125 -7.29 28.10 3.86
C GLN A 125 -8.60 28.53 3.17
N GLU A 126 -9.73 27.92 3.48
CA GLU A 126 -11.03 28.30 2.90
C GLU A 126 -11.74 29.35 3.79
N THR A 127 -12.27 30.41 3.17
CA THR A 127 -12.89 31.55 3.87
C THR A 127 -14.37 31.36 4.19
N ASP A 128 -15.02 30.32 3.64
CA ASP A 128 -16.46 30.04 3.80
C ASP A 128 -16.76 28.83 4.71
N VAL A 129 -15.77 28.32 5.44
CA VAL A 129 -15.97 27.15 6.31
C VAL A 129 -16.57 27.57 7.65
N ASN A 130 -17.56 26.80 8.12
CA ASN A 130 -18.21 26.98 9.42
C ASN A 130 -17.17 27.09 10.57
N GLU A 131 -17.21 28.16 11.36
CA GLU A 131 -16.31 28.41 12.50
C GLU A 131 -16.26 27.21 13.47
N ALA A 132 -17.40 26.54 13.68
CA ALA A 132 -17.46 25.35 14.53
C ALA A 132 -16.63 24.19 13.99
N TRP A 133 -16.51 24.07 12.67
CA TRP A 133 -15.69 23.04 12.04
C TRP A 133 -14.19 23.36 12.14
N ILE A 134 -13.82 24.64 11.96
CA ILE A 134 -12.44 25.11 12.17
C ILE A 134 -11.99 24.89 13.61
N GLU A 135 -12.83 25.24 14.59
CA GLU A 135 -12.50 25.05 16.01
C GLU A 135 -12.39 23.56 16.37
N LYS A 136 -13.26 22.71 15.80
CA LYS A 136 -13.16 21.25 15.94
C LYS A 136 -11.83 20.72 15.38
N GLN A 137 -11.41 21.19 14.21
CA GLN A 137 -10.14 20.83 13.58
C GLN A 137 -8.96 21.28 14.44
N ARG A 138 -8.96 22.53 14.91
CA ARG A 138 -7.93 23.09 15.79
C ARG A 138 -7.80 22.28 17.08
N ASN A 139 -8.91 21.98 17.74
CA ASN A 139 -8.93 21.17 18.97
C ASN A 139 -8.44 19.74 18.73
N THR A 140 -8.75 19.16 17.57
CA THR A 140 -8.25 17.83 17.18
C THR A 140 -6.73 17.84 16.96
N ILE A 141 -6.19 18.86 16.28
CA ILE A 141 -4.75 19.02 16.12
C ILE A 141 -4.07 19.21 17.48
N MET A 142 -4.60 20.08 18.34
CA MET A 142 -4.04 20.31 19.66
C MET A 142 -3.97 19.02 20.49
N GLU A 143 -5.04 18.24 20.49
CA GLU A 143 -5.07 16.93 21.15
C GLU A 143 -4.00 15.99 20.59
N LEU A 144 -3.89 15.87 19.26
CA LEU A 144 -2.86 15.05 18.62
C LEU A 144 -1.45 15.50 19.04
N LEU A 145 -1.18 16.81 19.09
CA LEU A 145 0.12 17.35 19.48
C LEU A 145 0.46 17.13 20.95
N VAL A 146 -0.55 17.14 21.83
CA VAL A 146 -0.41 16.81 23.25
C VAL A 146 -0.10 15.33 23.41
N LEU A 147 -0.83 14.46 22.72
CA LEU A 147 -0.59 13.01 22.72
C LEU A 147 0.81 12.70 22.18
N MET A 148 1.19 13.20 21.01
CA MET A 148 2.54 13.04 20.44
C MET A 148 3.65 13.74 21.23
N GLY A 149 3.30 14.65 22.14
CA GLY A 149 4.26 15.34 23.01
C GLY A 149 4.52 14.61 24.32
N ASN A 150 3.70 13.60 24.65
CA ASN A 150 3.77 12.94 25.95
C ASN A 150 5.00 12.00 26.03
N PRO A 151 5.99 12.31 26.88
CA PRO A 151 7.21 11.50 27.02
C PRO A 151 6.91 10.08 27.50
N ALA A 152 5.78 9.86 28.19
CA ALA A 152 5.38 8.55 28.67
C ALA A 152 5.17 7.54 27.53
N PHE A 153 4.80 7.99 26.33
CA PHE A 153 4.67 7.12 25.15
C PHE A 153 6.02 6.75 24.52
N TYR A 154 7.05 7.54 24.77
CA TYR A 154 8.39 7.34 24.24
C TYR A 154 9.37 6.82 25.31
N ASN A 155 8.88 6.49 26.51
CA ASN A 155 9.73 5.96 27.57
C ASN A 155 10.13 4.52 27.26
N ARG A 156 11.25 4.38 26.53
CA ARG A 156 11.87 3.12 26.09
C ARG A 156 12.46 2.28 27.23
N SER A 157 12.32 2.73 28.48
CA SER A 157 12.74 2.01 29.68
C SER A 157 11.73 0.93 30.12
N SER A 158 10.55 0.91 29.50
CA SER A 158 9.50 -0.08 29.75
C SER A 158 9.43 -1.11 28.61
N ASP A 159 8.84 -2.29 28.85
CA ASP A 159 8.57 -3.33 27.85
C ASP A 159 7.61 -2.88 26.70
N LYS A 160 7.26 -1.58 26.67
CA LYS A 160 6.28 -1.00 25.78
C LYS A 160 6.95 -0.04 24.81
N GLN A 161 6.79 -0.32 23.53
CA GLN A 161 7.41 0.43 22.43
C GLN A 161 6.32 0.97 21.50
N MET A 162 6.32 2.28 21.28
CA MET A 162 5.37 2.95 20.39
C MET A 162 6.10 3.82 19.38
N ALA A 163 5.60 3.83 18.14
CA ALA A 163 6.02 4.73 17.08
C ALA A 163 4.80 5.34 16.39
N VAL A 164 4.96 6.55 15.84
CA VAL A 164 3.90 7.23 15.07
C VAL A 164 4.40 7.46 13.65
N ILE A 165 3.67 6.98 12.66
CA ILE A 165 3.98 7.24 11.24
C ILE A 165 2.82 8.05 10.66
N GLY A 166 3.13 9.20 10.07
CA GLY A 166 2.18 9.98 9.27
C GLY A 166 2.39 9.72 7.78
N ALA A 167 1.31 9.74 7.00
CA ALA A 167 1.37 9.79 5.54
C ALA A 167 0.56 10.97 5.01
N THR A 168 1.05 11.60 3.94
CA THR A 168 0.36 12.69 3.24
C THR A 168 0.67 12.69 1.74
N ASN A 169 -0.29 13.18 0.95
CA ASN A 169 -0.06 13.49 -0.45
C ASN A 169 0.06 15.01 -0.70
N ALA A 170 -0.18 15.84 0.32
CA ALA A 170 -0.16 17.29 0.19
C ALA A 170 0.65 17.90 1.34
N PRO A 171 1.98 17.66 1.37
CA PRO A 171 2.81 18.06 2.50
C PRO A 171 2.87 19.58 2.72
N TRP A 172 2.63 20.40 1.68
CA TRP A 172 2.51 21.85 1.77
C TRP A 172 1.29 22.34 2.58
N LEU A 173 0.25 21.50 2.75
CA LEU A 173 -0.91 21.83 3.58
C LEU A 173 -0.66 21.60 5.07
N ILE A 174 0.41 20.87 5.44
CA ILE A 174 0.64 20.50 6.83
C ILE A 174 1.11 21.71 7.64
N SER A 175 0.42 21.96 8.75
CA SER A 175 0.78 23.05 9.67
C SER A 175 2.16 22.86 10.32
N ARG A 176 2.89 23.96 10.53
CA ARG A 176 4.21 23.96 11.21
C ARG A 176 4.24 23.22 12.56
N PRO A 177 3.22 23.31 13.44
CA PRO A 177 3.21 22.57 14.70
C PRO A 177 3.29 21.05 14.51
N ILE A 178 2.59 20.49 13.51
CA ILE A 178 2.64 19.06 13.18
C ILE A 178 4.02 18.70 12.61
N LEU A 179 4.55 19.53 11.71
CA LEU A 179 5.88 19.33 11.12
C LEU A 179 7.02 19.31 12.17
N ARG A 180 6.87 20.00 13.31
CA ARG A 180 7.82 19.94 14.43
C ARG A 180 7.78 18.62 15.21
N ARG A 181 6.68 17.88 15.14
CA ARG A 181 6.56 16.54 15.75
C ARG A 181 7.08 15.43 14.83
N PHE A 182 7.10 15.68 13.53
CA PHE A 182 7.70 14.80 12.51
C PHE A 182 9.03 15.36 12.01
N LEU A 183 10.08 15.15 12.79
CA LEU A 183 11.44 15.58 12.43
C LEU A 183 12.02 14.73 11.29
N ASN A 184 11.70 13.42 11.27
CA ASN A 184 12.14 12.52 10.21
C ASN A 184 11.08 12.51 9.09
N ARG A 185 11.41 13.12 7.95
CA ARG A 185 10.52 13.24 6.80
C ARG A 185 11.15 12.54 5.62
N ARG A 186 10.39 11.66 4.95
CA ARG A 186 10.88 10.88 3.81
C ARG A 186 9.94 11.02 2.63
N TYR A 187 10.54 11.42 1.52
CA TYR A 187 9.88 11.48 0.24
C TYR A 187 9.74 10.06 -0.33
N CYS A 188 8.55 9.72 -0.79
CA CYS A 188 8.25 8.50 -1.51
C CYS A 188 8.06 8.86 -3.00
N PRO A 189 9.11 8.73 -3.83
CA PRO A 189 9.04 9.06 -5.25
C PRO A 189 8.19 8.04 -6.03
N LEU A 190 7.95 8.35 -7.30
CA LEU A 190 7.49 7.37 -8.28
C LEU A 190 8.52 6.23 -8.43
N PRO A 191 8.07 5.00 -8.73
CA PRO A 191 8.97 3.87 -8.90
C PRO A 191 9.88 4.05 -10.12
N SER A 192 11.17 3.74 -9.97
CA SER A 192 12.15 3.65 -11.06
C SER A 192 11.79 2.54 -12.05
N VAL A 193 12.46 2.49 -13.21
CA VAL A 193 12.26 1.41 -14.21
C VAL A 193 12.44 0.03 -13.56
N ASP A 194 13.53 -0.16 -12.82
CA ASP A 194 13.80 -1.42 -12.12
C ASP A 194 12.74 -1.74 -11.06
N ALA A 195 12.27 -0.72 -10.33
CA ALA A 195 11.21 -0.89 -9.36
C ALA A 195 9.88 -1.28 -10.03
N ARG A 196 9.53 -0.70 -11.17
CA ARG A 196 8.32 -1.07 -11.93
C ARG A 196 8.40 -2.49 -12.45
N LYS A 197 9.56 -2.89 -13.00
CA LYS A 197 9.84 -4.27 -13.41
C LYS A 197 9.57 -5.23 -12.25
N ARG A 198 10.15 -4.94 -11.09
CA ARG A 198 10.03 -5.80 -9.92
C ARG A 198 8.60 -5.83 -9.34
N ILE A 199 7.86 -4.72 -9.40
CA ILE A 199 6.44 -4.68 -9.04
C ILE A 199 5.60 -5.58 -9.98
N LEU A 200 5.91 -5.60 -11.28
CA LEU A 200 5.24 -6.48 -12.24
C LEU A 200 5.53 -7.96 -11.94
N GLU A 201 6.80 -8.31 -11.69
CA GLU A 201 7.21 -9.67 -11.32
C GLU A 201 6.51 -10.16 -10.05
N ILE A 202 6.54 -9.37 -8.97
CA ILE A 202 5.91 -9.71 -7.68
C ILE A 202 4.39 -9.76 -7.82
N GLY A 203 3.81 -8.85 -8.61
CA GLY A 203 2.36 -8.73 -8.75
C GLY A 203 1.72 -9.88 -9.53
N LEU A 204 2.44 -10.46 -10.50
CA LEU A 204 2.02 -11.72 -11.13
C LEU A 204 2.32 -12.91 -10.23
N GLY A 205 3.50 -12.94 -9.62
CA GLY A 205 3.94 -14.00 -8.72
C GLY A 205 4.03 -15.38 -9.39
N ASP A 206 4.42 -16.39 -8.63
CA ASP A 206 4.69 -17.74 -9.17
C ASP A 206 3.40 -18.56 -9.44
N LYS A 207 2.26 -18.09 -8.93
CA LYS A 207 0.97 -18.79 -9.01
C LYS A 207 0.18 -18.49 -10.28
N VAL A 208 0.52 -17.40 -10.97
CA VAL A 208 -0.13 -17.02 -12.21
C VAL A 208 0.69 -17.58 -13.37
N PRO A 209 0.12 -18.48 -14.21
CA PRO A 209 0.80 -18.86 -15.43
C PRO A 209 0.99 -17.61 -16.29
N SER A 210 2.22 -17.36 -16.71
CA SER A 210 2.56 -16.23 -17.58
C SER A 210 3.53 -16.71 -18.65
N ASP A 211 3.33 -16.23 -19.87
CA ASP A 211 4.23 -16.49 -21.02
C ASP A 211 5.14 -15.28 -21.28
N LEU A 212 5.47 -14.56 -20.19
CA LEU A 212 6.28 -13.35 -20.24
C LEU A 212 7.75 -13.70 -20.06
N SER A 213 8.56 -13.31 -21.03
CA SER A 213 10.01 -13.36 -20.94
C SER A 213 10.57 -12.20 -20.09
N PRO A 214 11.81 -12.30 -19.59
CA PRO A 214 12.47 -11.19 -18.90
C PRO A 214 12.50 -9.87 -19.69
N VAL A 215 12.56 -9.96 -21.04
CA VAL A 215 12.55 -8.81 -21.95
C VAL A 215 11.18 -8.13 -22.02
N ASP A 216 10.10 -8.90 -21.83
CA ASP A 216 8.74 -8.38 -21.79
C ASP A 216 8.53 -7.54 -20.53
N TYR A 217 9.07 -7.98 -19.40
CA TYR A 217 9.06 -7.18 -18.16
C TYR A 217 9.83 -5.87 -18.32
N ASP A 218 10.98 -5.87 -19.00
CA ASP A 218 11.72 -4.65 -19.31
C ASP A 218 10.91 -3.70 -20.20
N THR A 219 10.24 -4.24 -21.23
CA THR A 219 9.39 -3.47 -22.14
C THR A 219 8.22 -2.84 -21.38
N LEU A 220 7.52 -3.61 -20.56
CA LEU A 220 6.41 -3.12 -19.74
C LEU A 220 6.88 -2.08 -18.71
N ALA A 221 8.06 -2.25 -18.11
CA ALA A 221 8.63 -1.28 -17.19
C ALA A 221 8.94 0.07 -17.86
N LEU A 222 9.36 0.05 -19.13
CA LEU A 222 9.57 1.26 -19.93
C LEU A 222 8.24 1.91 -20.32
N MET A 223 7.26 1.13 -20.78
CA MET A 223 5.94 1.65 -21.19
C MET A 223 5.15 2.24 -20.02
N THR A 224 5.39 1.74 -18.80
CA THR A 224 4.72 2.19 -17.57
C THR A 224 5.39 3.41 -16.91
N ASN A 225 6.19 4.17 -17.65
CA ASN A 225 6.80 5.39 -17.12
C ASN A 225 5.74 6.40 -16.63
N GLY A 226 5.99 6.99 -15.46
CA GLY A 226 5.06 7.92 -14.80
C GLY A 226 3.88 7.27 -14.06
N HIS A 227 3.77 5.93 -14.05
CA HIS A 227 2.75 5.23 -13.28
C HIS A 227 3.17 4.96 -11.84
N THR A 228 2.19 4.96 -10.95
CA THR A 228 2.36 4.63 -9.53
C THR A 228 2.29 3.12 -9.30
N GLY A 229 2.76 2.64 -8.15
CA GLY A 229 2.63 1.22 -7.79
C GLY A 229 1.18 0.74 -7.74
N ALA A 230 0.26 1.61 -7.31
CA ALA A 230 -1.18 1.33 -7.33
C ALA A 230 -1.72 1.20 -8.76
N THR A 231 -1.28 2.07 -9.68
CA THR A 231 -1.66 2.02 -11.09
C THR A 231 -1.15 0.74 -11.75
N ILE A 232 0.12 0.36 -11.51
CA ILE A 232 0.71 -0.88 -12.03
C ILE A 232 -0.02 -2.10 -11.47
N SER A 233 -0.35 -2.10 -10.18
CA SER A 233 -1.13 -3.19 -9.56
C SER A 233 -2.53 -3.34 -10.18
N ARG A 234 -3.16 -2.22 -10.58
CA ARG A 234 -4.44 -2.25 -11.29
C ARG A 234 -4.29 -2.78 -12.72
N LEU A 235 -3.25 -2.35 -13.41
CA LEU A 235 -2.89 -2.81 -14.75
C LEU A 235 -2.69 -4.34 -14.78
N ILE A 236 -1.99 -4.92 -13.79
CA ILE A 236 -1.85 -6.37 -13.67
C ILE A 236 -3.21 -7.07 -13.51
N LYS A 237 -4.09 -6.54 -12.65
CA LYS A 237 -5.44 -7.10 -12.45
C LYS A 237 -6.30 -7.02 -13.71
N GLN A 238 -6.19 -5.93 -14.47
CA GLN A 238 -6.90 -5.78 -15.74
C GLN A 238 -6.35 -6.73 -16.80
N ALA A 239 -5.03 -6.93 -16.88
CA ALA A 239 -4.44 -7.92 -17.79
C ALA A 239 -4.89 -9.35 -17.44
N LEU A 240 -4.99 -9.70 -16.15
CA LEU A 240 -5.54 -10.97 -15.69
C LEU A 240 -7.02 -11.15 -16.07
N ALA A 241 -7.82 -10.09 -15.94
CA ALA A 241 -9.22 -10.10 -16.37
C ALA A 241 -9.32 -10.29 -17.88
N GLN A 242 -8.49 -9.58 -18.66
CA GLN A 242 -8.43 -9.71 -20.12
C GLN A 242 -8.09 -11.14 -20.57
N ALA A 243 -7.10 -11.76 -19.91
CA ALA A 243 -6.76 -13.16 -20.16
C ALA A 243 -7.94 -14.10 -19.84
N SER A 244 -8.67 -13.83 -18.77
CA SER A 244 -9.86 -14.59 -18.37
C SER A 244 -11.03 -14.42 -19.36
N GLU A 245 -11.24 -13.22 -19.89
CA GLU A 245 -12.27 -12.94 -20.91
C GLU A 245 -11.95 -13.61 -22.25
N ARG A 246 -10.67 -13.62 -22.65
CA ARG A 246 -10.17 -14.38 -23.81
C ARG A 246 -10.48 -15.88 -23.67
N HIS A 247 -10.41 -16.41 -22.45
CA HIS A 247 -10.81 -17.80 -22.17
C HIS A 247 -12.32 -17.99 -22.29
N ALA A 248 -13.12 -17.13 -21.65
CA ALA A 248 -14.58 -17.26 -21.65
C ALA A 248 -15.22 -17.10 -23.04
N SER A 249 -14.61 -16.30 -23.92
CA SER A 249 -15.05 -16.10 -25.30
C SER A 249 -14.56 -17.19 -26.27
N SER A 250 -13.68 -18.09 -25.83
CA SER A 250 -13.15 -19.15 -26.68
C SER A 250 -14.17 -20.29 -26.89
N ILE A 251 -14.28 -20.74 -28.14
CA ILE A 251 -15.22 -21.80 -28.55
C ILE A 251 -14.53 -23.17 -28.58
N HIS A 252 -13.19 -23.20 -28.57
CA HIS A 252 -12.38 -24.40 -28.73
C HIS A 252 -11.40 -24.55 -27.56
N PHE A 253 -11.38 -25.74 -26.96
CA PHE A 253 -10.50 -26.09 -25.86
C PHE A 253 -9.64 -27.30 -26.23
N LYS A 254 -8.39 -27.29 -25.78
CA LYS A 254 -7.41 -28.36 -25.84
C LYS A 254 -7.20 -28.92 -24.44
N THR A 255 -7.24 -30.24 -24.31
CA THR A 255 -6.91 -30.94 -23.07
C THR A 255 -5.41 -30.86 -22.79
N THR A 256 -5.02 -30.38 -21.61
CA THR A 256 -3.63 -30.31 -21.13
C THR A 256 -3.47 -31.19 -19.90
N ASN A 257 -2.80 -32.33 -20.06
CA ASN A 257 -2.49 -33.33 -19.02
C ASN A 257 -3.68 -34.06 -18.38
N VAL A 258 -3.62 -35.38 -18.45
CA VAL A 258 -4.40 -36.30 -17.60
C VAL A 258 -3.48 -36.68 -16.47
N SER A 259 -3.70 -36.12 -15.27
CA SER A 259 -2.98 -36.56 -14.07
C SER A 259 -3.32 -38.03 -13.84
N ALA A 260 -2.32 -38.91 -13.93
CA ALA A 260 -2.48 -40.36 -14.05
C ALA A 260 -3.05 -41.09 -12.80
N GLU A 261 -3.53 -40.36 -11.79
CA GLU A 261 -4.01 -40.94 -10.53
C GLU A 261 -5.50 -40.68 -10.24
N ASP A 262 -6.16 -39.72 -10.91
CA ASP A 262 -7.61 -39.49 -10.80
C ASP A 262 -8.22 -39.28 -12.20
N SER A 263 -8.89 -40.30 -12.71
CA SER A 263 -9.37 -40.40 -14.11
C SER A 263 -10.49 -39.44 -14.53
N ASP A 264 -10.91 -38.52 -13.66
CA ASP A 264 -12.11 -37.70 -13.88
C ASP A 264 -11.84 -36.20 -14.03
N LEU A 265 -10.61 -35.72 -13.79
CA LEU A 265 -10.25 -34.30 -13.92
C LEU A 265 -9.39 -34.07 -15.17
N VAL A 266 -10.02 -33.49 -16.18
CA VAL A 266 -9.38 -33.12 -17.44
C VAL A 266 -9.17 -31.61 -17.46
N GLU A 267 -7.92 -31.18 -17.27
CA GLU A 267 -7.56 -29.77 -17.41
C GLU A 267 -7.66 -29.36 -18.89
N CYS A 268 -8.36 -28.26 -19.16
CA CYS A 268 -8.60 -27.76 -20.50
C CYS A 268 -8.07 -26.32 -20.66
N MET A 269 -7.42 -26.03 -21.78
CA MET A 269 -6.92 -24.72 -22.17
C MET A 269 -7.53 -24.25 -23.50
N PRO A 270 -7.79 -22.96 -23.69
CA PRO A 270 -8.38 -22.44 -24.93
C PRO A 270 -7.37 -22.51 -26.07
N CYS A 271 -7.81 -22.88 -27.27
CA CYS A 271 -6.93 -23.01 -28.44
C CYS A 271 -7.55 -22.43 -29.71
N PHE A 272 -6.69 -22.04 -30.67
CA PHE A 272 -7.11 -21.70 -32.02
C PHE A 272 -7.51 -22.97 -32.81
N PRO A 273 -8.44 -22.88 -33.78
CA PRO A 273 -8.99 -24.04 -34.50
C PRO A 273 -7.99 -24.76 -35.41
N ASP A 274 -6.81 -24.19 -35.64
CA ASP A 274 -5.76 -24.68 -36.54
C ASP A 274 -4.72 -25.58 -35.86
N ASN A 275 -4.74 -25.73 -34.53
CA ASN A 275 -3.79 -26.57 -33.81
C ASN A 275 -4.09 -28.07 -33.99
N SER A 276 -3.23 -28.80 -34.71
CA SER A 276 -3.36 -30.26 -34.89
C SER A 276 -3.31 -30.99 -33.53
N GLY A 277 -4.47 -31.46 -33.07
CA GLY A 277 -4.65 -32.09 -31.75
C GLY A 277 -5.93 -31.72 -31.01
N VAL A 278 -6.80 -30.89 -31.60
CA VAL A 278 -8.08 -30.47 -30.98
C VAL A 278 -9.10 -31.62 -31.00
N SER A 279 -9.30 -32.28 -29.86
CA SER A 279 -10.60 -32.90 -29.56
C SER A 279 -11.55 -31.77 -29.17
N GLY A 280 -12.29 -31.27 -30.15
CA GLY A 280 -13.20 -30.14 -29.98
C GLY A 280 -14.34 -30.47 -29.01
N VAL A 281 -14.18 -30.08 -27.75
CA VAL A 281 -15.28 -30.08 -26.79
C VAL A 281 -15.96 -28.72 -26.89
N SER A 282 -17.20 -28.70 -27.40
CA SER A 282 -18.00 -27.48 -27.48
C SER A 282 -18.39 -27.04 -26.06
N GLY A 283 -18.36 -25.72 -25.83
CA GLY A 283 -18.53 -25.05 -24.53
C GLY A 283 -19.63 -25.57 -23.56
N PRO A 284 -20.78 -26.12 -23.98
CA PRO A 284 -21.78 -26.62 -23.02
C PRO A 284 -21.46 -27.97 -22.33
N GLN A 285 -20.33 -28.62 -22.63
CA GLN A 285 -19.96 -29.93 -22.04
C GLN A 285 -18.93 -29.87 -20.89
N ILE A 286 -18.38 -28.70 -20.56
CA ILE A 286 -17.51 -28.53 -19.38
C ILE A 286 -18.39 -28.50 -18.13
N ARG A 287 -18.72 -29.68 -17.59
CA ARG A 287 -19.65 -29.86 -16.46
C ARG A 287 -19.04 -29.58 -15.08
N GLN A 288 -17.74 -29.37 -14.98
CA GLN A 288 -17.04 -28.99 -13.74
C GLN A 288 -16.23 -27.72 -13.99
N LEU A 289 -16.72 -26.59 -13.49
CA LEU A 289 -15.99 -25.31 -13.47
C LEU A 289 -14.72 -25.36 -12.61
N ASP A 290 -14.57 -26.38 -11.77
CA ASP A 290 -13.47 -26.53 -10.80
C ASP A 290 -12.14 -26.99 -11.44
N ALA A 291 -12.12 -27.37 -12.72
CA ALA A 291 -10.94 -27.87 -13.45
C ALA A 291 -10.43 -26.90 -14.54
N VAL A 292 -10.87 -25.62 -14.52
CA VAL A 292 -10.45 -24.62 -15.50
C VAL A 292 -9.17 -23.94 -15.03
N VAL A 293 -8.06 -24.24 -15.68
CA VAL A 293 -6.77 -23.58 -15.46
C VAL A 293 -6.80 -22.20 -16.13
N LEU A 294 -6.44 -21.16 -15.38
CA LEU A 294 -6.28 -19.81 -15.93
C LEU A 294 -5.29 -19.84 -17.11
N PRO A 295 -5.63 -19.25 -18.27
CA PRO A 295 -4.69 -19.19 -19.38
C PRO A 295 -3.47 -18.35 -18.98
N PRO A 296 -2.30 -18.61 -19.58
CA PRO A 296 -1.14 -17.78 -19.34
C PRO A 296 -1.43 -16.35 -19.80
N VAL A 297 -1.09 -15.39 -18.94
CA VAL A 297 -1.14 -13.97 -19.29
C VAL A 297 -0.01 -13.70 -20.28
N THR A 298 -0.35 -13.00 -21.37
CA THR A 298 0.58 -12.68 -22.46
C THR A 298 0.89 -11.18 -22.50
N LEU A 299 1.98 -10.80 -23.16
CA LEU A 299 2.32 -9.39 -23.38
C LEU A 299 1.18 -8.64 -24.10
N THR A 300 0.46 -9.30 -25.01
CA THR A 300 -0.66 -8.70 -25.74
C THR A 300 -1.79 -8.28 -24.81
N ASP A 301 -2.09 -9.08 -23.78
CA ASP A 301 -3.12 -8.73 -22.79
C ASP A 301 -2.74 -7.42 -22.07
N PHE A 302 -1.46 -7.26 -21.73
CA PHE A 302 -0.93 -6.03 -21.15
C PHE A 302 -0.96 -4.83 -22.10
N LEU A 303 -0.64 -5.03 -23.38
CA LEU A 303 -0.64 -3.96 -24.39
C LEU A 303 -2.05 -3.47 -24.72
N ILE A 304 -3.04 -4.37 -24.75
CA ILE A 304 -4.46 -4.02 -24.91
C ILE A 304 -4.89 -3.12 -23.76
N VAL A 305 -4.59 -3.55 -22.53
CA VAL A 305 -4.90 -2.78 -21.33
C VAL A 305 -4.21 -1.43 -21.36
N LEU A 306 -2.89 -1.37 -21.61
CA LEU A 306 -2.13 -0.11 -21.66
C LEU A 306 -2.64 0.91 -22.70
N ASN A 307 -3.24 0.44 -23.80
CA ASN A 307 -3.85 1.30 -24.81
C ASN A 307 -5.25 1.79 -24.42
N ASP A 308 -5.89 1.15 -23.44
CA ASP A 308 -7.13 1.61 -22.86
C ASP A 308 -6.89 2.87 -22.02
N ALA A 309 -7.73 3.88 -22.22
CA ALA A 309 -7.61 5.17 -21.56
C ALA A 309 -7.81 5.08 -20.02
N ASP A 310 -8.35 3.97 -19.54
CA ASP A 310 -8.80 3.80 -18.14
C ASP A 310 -7.71 3.24 -17.18
N VAL A 311 -6.54 2.85 -17.69
CA VAL A 311 -5.47 2.22 -16.87
C VAL A 311 -4.86 3.17 -15.84
N GLY A 312 -5.07 4.47 -16.01
CA GLY A 312 -4.87 5.46 -14.97
C GLY A 312 -3.97 6.60 -15.37
N GLU A 313 -4.23 7.74 -14.74
CA GLU A 313 -3.55 8.98 -15.00
C GLU A 313 -2.03 8.81 -14.73
N LYS A 314 -1.23 9.13 -15.75
CA LYS A 314 0.21 9.30 -15.58
C LYS A 314 0.43 10.57 -14.78
N ILE A 315 1.21 10.47 -13.70
CA ILE A 315 1.52 11.66 -12.92
C ILE A 315 2.56 12.46 -13.73
N PRO A 316 2.26 13.72 -14.10
CA PRO A 316 3.21 14.54 -14.86
C PRO A 316 4.47 14.80 -14.03
N GLU A 317 5.63 14.88 -14.69
CA GLU A 317 6.90 15.19 -14.04
C GLU A 317 6.84 16.53 -13.27
N PHE A 318 6.10 17.51 -13.79
CA PHE A 318 5.90 18.80 -13.11
C PHE A 318 5.24 18.68 -11.72
N ASP A 319 4.34 17.72 -11.53
CA ASP A 319 3.73 17.50 -10.23
C ASP A 319 4.68 16.80 -9.26
N THR A 320 5.66 16.04 -9.76
CA THR A 320 6.73 15.47 -8.92
C THR A 320 7.73 16.51 -8.42
N GLU A 321 8.04 17.54 -9.22
CA GLU A 321 8.95 18.62 -8.82
C GLU A 321 8.51 19.34 -7.55
N LYS A 322 7.20 19.53 -7.36
CA LYS A 322 6.65 20.17 -6.15
C LYS A 322 7.01 19.41 -4.87
N TYR A 323 7.07 18.08 -4.94
CA TYR A 323 7.46 17.27 -3.78
C TYR A 323 8.97 17.30 -3.54
N GLU A 324 9.77 17.35 -4.60
CA GLU A 324 11.22 17.51 -4.50
C GLU A 324 11.61 18.87 -3.92
N GLN A 325 10.94 19.95 -4.36
CA GLN A 325 11.12 21.29 -3.80
C GLN A 325 10.70 21.38 -2.33
N TRP A 326 9.72 20.57 -1.91
CA TRP A 326 9.32 20.48 -0.51
C TRP A 326 10.29 19.69 0.36
N LYS A 327 11.31 19.02 -0.21
CA LYS A 327 12.34 18.27 0.54
C LYS A 327 13.18 19.23 1.40
N VAL A 328 12.60 19.67 2.52
CA VAL A 328 13.14 20.54 3.58
C VAL A 328 13.46 19.73 4.81
#